data_AF-A0A7C3N0Q9-F1
#
_entry.id   AF-A0A7C3N0Q9-F1
#
_cell.length_a   1.000
_cell.length_b   1.000
_cell.length_c   1.000
_cell.angle_alpha   90.00
_cell.angle_beta   90.00
_cell.angle_gamma   90.00
#
_symmetry.space_group_name_H-M   'P 1'
#
loop_
_entity.id
_entity.type
_entity.pdbx_description
1 polymer ?
#
loop_
_entity_poly.entity_id
_entity_poly.type
_entity_poly.pdbx_seq_one_letter_code
_entity_poly.pdbx_strand_id
1 'polypeptide(L)'
;MNFFFLLLATGFGSGFCPILPGTAGTIVAIPIYYVLSSLPLVLYALIVAVSFFLSVFVSEKAQKHWGKKDDRRIVIDEIMGFLITMLGLPATLRAVVSGFILFRFFDIVKPPPIRRLEKVGGGYGVVLDDVMAGVYANLFLQLVLSFQLFS
;
A
#
# COMPACT_ATOMS: atom_id res chain seq x y z
N MET A 1 -14.87 -17.19 -3.75
CA MET A 1 -14.82 -15.73 -3.98
C MET A 1 -14.93 -15.48 -5.48
N ASN A 2 -15.66 -14.46 -5.94
CA ASN A 2 -15.78 -14.21 -7.38
C ASN A 2 -14.44 -13.75 -7.97
N PHE A 3 -14.21 -14.04 -9.24
CA PHE A 3 -12.95 -13.77 -9.95
C PHE A 3 -12.47 -12.32 -9.80
N PHE A 4 -13.39 -11.35 -9.89
CA PHE A 4 -13.09 -9.93 -9.73
C PHE A 4 -12.40 -9.60 -8.38
N PHE A 5 -12.94 -10.10 -7.26
CA PHE A 5 -12.34 -9.86 -5.94
C PHE A 5 -11.00 -10.59 -5.76
N LEU A 6 -10.82 -11.75 -6.40
CA LEU A 6 -9.55 -12.46 -6.40
C LEU A 6 -8.46 -11.68 -7.16
N LEU A 7 -8.83 -11.10 -8.30
CA LEU A 7 -7.95 -10.29 -9.11
C LEU A 7 -7.53 -9.00 -8.38
N LEU A 8 -8.45 -8.37 -7.65
CA LEU A 8 -8.13 -7.25 -6.76
C LEU A 8 -7.22 -7.67 -5.61
N ALA A 9 -7.59 -8.72 -4.87
CA ALA A 9 -6.81 -9.19 -3.72
C ALA A 9 -5.36 -9.52 -4.09
N THR A 10 -5.16 -10.11 -5.27
CA THR A 10 -3.85 -10.54 -5.77
C THR A 10 -3.11 -9.46 -6.57
N GLY A 11 -3.63 -8.24 -6.64
CA GLY A 11 -2.99 -7.16 -7.42
C GLY A 11 -2.76 -7.57 -8.88
N PHE A 12 -3.82 -8.00 -9.57
CA PHE A 12 -3.77 -8.48 -10.96
C PHE A 12 -2.89 -9.73 -11.14
N GLY A 13 -2.83 -10.60 -10.12
CA GLY A 13 -2.05 -11.84 -10.13
C GLY A 13 -0.59 -11.69 -9.67
N SER A 14 -0.13 -10.48 -9.35
CA SER A 14 1.20 -10.25 -8.78
C SER A 14 1.43 -10.97 -7.45
N GLY A 15 0.36 -11.18 -6.66
CA GLY A 15 0.39 -11.97 -5.44
C GLY A 15 0.75 -13.46 -5.63
N PHE A 16 0.76 -13.96 -6.87
CA PHE A 16 1.26 -15.31 -7.18
C PHE A 16 2.77 -15.35 -7.47
N CYS A 17 3.48 -14.21 -7.40
CA CYS A 17 4.93 -14.19 -7.52
C CYS A 17 5.58 -15.12 -6.48
N PRO A 18 6.45 -16.06 -6.89
CA PRO A 18 6.96 -17.11 -6.00
C PRO A 18 7.99 -16.62 -4.99
N ILE A 19 8.66 -15.48 -5.24
CA ILE A 19 9.79 -15.00 -4.43
C ILE A 19 9.35 -13.90 -3.47
N LEU A 20 8.84 -12.79 -4.00
CA LEU A 20 8.46 -11.60 -3.23
C LEU A 20 7.11 -11.06 -3.72
N PRO A 21 5.98 -11.67 -3.31
CA PRO A 21 4.66 -11.23 -3.74
C PRO A 21 4.35 -9.79 -3.30
N GLY A 22 4.77 -9.39 -2.10
CA GLY A 22 4.62 -8.00 -1.65
C GLY A 22 5.31 -7.00 -2.57
N THR A 23 6.58 -7.27 -2.95
CA THR A 23 7.32 -6.44 -3.91
C THR A 23 6.63 -6.38 -5.27
N ALA A 24 6.09 -7.50 -5.76
CA ALA A 24 5.35 -7.54 -7.01
C ALA A 24 4.06 -6.70 -6.93
N GLY A 25 3.34 -6.77 -5.81
CA GLY A 25 2.18 -5.91 -5.52
C GLY A 25 2.54 -4.42 -5.47
N THR A 26 3.62 -4.05 -4.78
CA THR A 26 4.11 -2.67 -4.74
C THR A 26 4.49 -2.17 -6.15
N ILE A 27 5.08 -3.01 -7.01
CA ILE A 27 5.37 -2.64 -8.41
C ILE A 27 4.09 -2.35 -9.18
N VAL A 28 3.02 -3.14 -8.98
CA VAL A 28 1.71 -2.89 -9.60
C VAL A 28 1.12 -1.53 -9.16
N ALA A 29 1.44 -1.07 -7.96
CA ALA A 29 0.99 0.23 -7.46
C ALA A 29 1.62 1.43 -8.18
N ILE A 30 2.81 1.27 -8.80
CA ILE A 30 3.53 2.35 -9.49
C ILE A 30 2.72 2.94 -10.68
N PRO A 31 2.24 2.17 -11.66
CA PRO A 31 1.41 2.72 -12.73
C PRO A 31 0.10 3.31 -12.21
N ILE A 32 -0.49 2.73 -11.16
CA ILE A 32 -1.70 3.28 -10.51
C ILE A 32 -1.39 4.67 -9.92
N TYR A 33 -0.26 4.81 -9.22
CA TYR A 33 0.20 6.09 -8.71
C TYR A 33 0.36 7.12 -9.83
N TYR A 34 1.04 6.78 -10.94
CA TYR A 34 1.22 7.75 -12.03
C TYR A 34 -0.12 8.27 -12.58
N VAL A 35 -1.12 7.39 -12.72
CA VAL A 35 -2.48 7.81 -13.11
C VAL A 35 -3.08 8.74 -12.06
N LEU A 36 -3.04 8.38 -10.78
CA LEU A 36 -3.62 9.19 -9.69
C LEU A 36 -2.88 10.52 -9.47
N SER A 37 -1.57 10.57 -9.73
CA SER A 37 -0.73 11.76 -9.57
C SER A 37 -1.08 12.89 -10.54
N SER A 38 -1.80 12.57 -11.63
CA SER A 38 -2.31 13.56 -12.59
C SER A 38 -3.56 14.29 -12.10
N LEU A 39 -4.20 13.79 -11.02
CA LEU A 39 -5.42 14.35 -10.47
C LEU A 39 -5.11 15.46 -9.45
N PRO A 40 -6.08 16.36 -9.17
CA PRO A 40 -5.98 17.25 -8.03
C PRO A 40 -5.77 16.45 -6.73
N LEU A 41 -4.92 16.96 -5.84
CA LEU A 41 -4.55 16.27 -4.60
C LEU A 41 -5.77 15.80 -3.78
N VAL A 42 -6.83 16.63 -3.72
CA VAL A 42 -8.08 16.29 -3.04
C VAL A 42 -8.74 15.04 -3.64
N LEU A 43 -8.76 14.92 -4.97
CA LEU A 43 -9.36 13.77 -5.65
C LEU A 43 -8.52 12.51 -5.47
N TYR A 44 -7.19 12.61 -5.53
CA TYR A 44 -6.30 11.50 -5.18
C TYR A 44 -6.56 11.04 -3.74
N ALA A 45 -6.58 11.95 -2.76
CA ALA A 45 -6.85 11.61 -1.37
C ALA A 45 -8.22 10.93 -1.17
N LEU A 46 -9.26 11.38 -1.87
CA LEU A 46 -10.59 10.75 -1.84
C LEU A 46 -10.57 9.34 -2.42
N ILE A 47 -9.89 9.12 -3.55
CA ILE A 47 -9.75 7.79 -4.16
C ILE A 47 -9.01 6.84 -3.21
N VAL A 48 -7.90 7.29 -2.62
CA VAL A 48 -7.15 6.54 -1.61
C VAL A 48 -8.03 6.17 -0.41
N ALA A 49 -8.83 7.10 0.09
CA ALA A 49 -9.73 6.85 1.22
C ALA A 49 -10.79 5.79 0.88
N VAL A 50 -11.38 5.82 -0.33
CA VAL A 50 -12.34 4.80 -0.76
C VAL A 50 -11.64 3.45 -1.00
N SER A 51 -10.46 3.46 -1.62
CA SER A 51 -9.64 2.28 -1.85
C SER A 51 -9.22 1.59 -0.56
N PHE A 52 -9.04 2.32 0.54
CA PHE A 52 -8.77 1.73 1.86
C PHE A 52 -9.89 0.78 2.29
N PHE A 53 -11.15 1.25 2.28
CA PHE A 53 -12.30 0.42 2.66
C PHE A 53 -12.49 -0.77 1.71
N LEU A 54 -12.24 -0.57 0.41
CA LEU A 54 -12.25 -1.65 -0.56
C LEU A 54 -11.17 -2.69 -0.24
N SER A 55 -9.94 -2.25 0.07
CA SER A 55 -8.81 -3.12 0.39
C SER A 55 -9.10 -3.97 1.64
N VAL A 56 -9.67 -3.36 2.69
CA VAL A 56 -10.09 -4.07 3.90
C VAL A 56 -11.13 -5.14 3.57
N PHE A 57 -12.17 -4.78 2.81
CA PHE A 57 -13.24 -5.71 2.44
C PHE A 57 -12.75 -6.87 1.57
N VAL A 58 -11.89 -6.59 0.59
CA VAL A 58 -11.30 -7.59 -0.30
C VAL A 58 -10.37 -8.51 0.47
N SER A 59 -9.52 -7.98 1.35
CA SER A 59 -8.61 -8.76 2.18
C SER A 59 -9.35 -9.72 3.11
N GLU A 60 -10.40 -9.25 3.79
CA GLU A 60 -11.27 -10.08 4.63
C GLU A 60 -11.90 -11.24 3.84
N LYS A 61 -12.41 -10.96 2.63
CA LYS A 61 -12.97 -11.99 1.75
C LYS A 61 -11.92 -12.99 1.27
N ALA A 62 -10.72 -12.50 0.94
CA ALA A 62 -9.63 -13.33 0.47
C ALA A 62 -9.11 -14.27 1.57
N GLN A 63 -8.94 -13.77 2.79
CA GLN A 63 -8.58 -14.58 3.97
C GLN A 63 -9.60 -15.70 4.20
N LYS A 64 -10.90 -15.39 4.16
CA LYS A 64 -11.96 -16.40 4.26
C LYS A 64 -11.93 -17.41 3.12
N HIS A 65 -11.65 -16.95 1.90
CA HIS A 65 -11.61 -17.81 0.72
C HIS A 65 -10.46 -18.82 0.78
N TRP A 66 -9.29 -18.43 1.27
CA TRP A 66 -8.13 -19.32 1.40
C TRP A 66 -8.03 -20.03 2.75
N GLY A 67 -8.91 -19.70 3.71
CA GLY A 67 -8.88 -20.30 5.05
C GLY A 67 -7.61 -19.98 5.83
N LYS A 68 -6.85 -18.96 5.40
CA LYS A 68 -5.56 -18.57 5.98
C LYS A 68 -5.58 -17.09 6.29
N LYS A 69 -5.29 -16.77 7.56
CA LYS A 69 -5.04 -15.39 7.97
C LYS A 69 -3.73 -14.91 7.34
N ASP A 70 -3.76 -13.69 6.85
CA ASP A 70 -2.61 -13.00 6.27
C ASP A 70 -1.89 -13.86 5.20
N ASP A 71 -2.66 -14.27 4.18
CA ASP A 71 -2.10 -15.05 3.10
C ASP A 71 -1.27 -14.14 2.20
N ARG A 72 0.02 -14.47 2.02
CA ARG A 72 1.00 -13.80 1.15
C ARG A 72 0.55 -13.49 -0.30
N ARG A 73 -0.56 -14.09 -0.77
CA ARG A 73 -1.16 -13.78 -2.07
C ARG A 73 -2.03 -12.52 -2.04
N ILE A 74 -2.44 -12.07 -0.86
CA ILE A 74 -3.10 -10.79 -0.65
C ILE A 74 -1.99 -9.73 -0.73
N VAL A 75 -2.09 -8.86 -1.73
CA VAL A 75 -1.13 -7.78 -1.99
C VAL A 75 -1.84 -6.45 -2.28
N ILE A 76 -3.14 -6.38 -1.96
CA ILE A 76 -3.94 -5.16 -2.14
C ILE A 76 -3.67 -4.13 -1.03
N ASP A 77 -3.34 -4.62 0.16
CA ASP A 77 -2.68 -3.92 1.27
C ASP A 77 -1.38 -3.24 0.81
N GLU A 78 -0.53 -3.96 0.09
CA GLU A 78 0.76 -3.46 -0.41
C GLU A 78 0.58 -2.31 -1.41
N ILE A 79 -0.43 -2.44 -2.28
CA ILE A 79 -0.85 -1.37 -3.19
C ILE A 79 -1.37 -0.17 -2.40
N MET A 80 -2.21 -0.41 -1.39
CA MET A 80 -2.78 0.63 -0.55
C MET A 80 -1.68 1.42 0.20
N GLY A 81 -0.74 0.72 0.84
CA GLY A 81 0.37 1.33 1.57
C GLY A 81 1.27 2.17 0.66
N PHE A 82 1.58 1.69 -0.55
CA PHE A 82 2.36 2.46 -1.51
C PHE A 82 1.62 3.70 -2.03
N LEU A 83 0.31 3.60 -2.32
CA LEU A 83 -0.47 4.76 -2.75
C LEU A 83 -0.56 5.84 -1.67
N ILE A 84 -0.56 5.46 -0.39
CA ILE A 84 -0.45 6.40 0.73
C ILE A 84 0.95 7.01 0.79
N THR A 85 1.99 6.19 0.62
CA THR A 85 3.39 6.66 0.59
C THR A 85 3.58 7.80 -0.41
N MET A 86 2.96 7.68 -1.57
CA MET A 86 3.13 8.63 -2.68
C MET A 86 2.16 9.83 -2.66
N LEU A 87 1.26 9.90 -1.67
CA LEU A 87 0.27 10.98 -1.58
C LEU A 87 0.94 12.36 -1.45
N GLY A 88 0.68 13.24 -2.42
CA GLY A 88 1.26 14.60 -2.43
C GLY A 88 2.76 14.65 -2.75
N LEU A 89 3.37 13.55 -3.22
CA LEU A 89 4.74 13.55 -3.71
C LEU A 89 4.78 13.80 -5.23
N PRO A 90 5.83 14.47 -5.75
CA PRO A 90 5.95 14.75 -7.18
C PRO A 90 6.19 13.45 -7.97
N ALA A 91 5.59 13.35 -9.17
CA ALA A 91 5.66 12.19 -10.07
C ALA A 91 7.01 12.08 -10.79
N THR A 92 8.10 12.11 -10.03
CA THR A 92 9.47 11.94 -10.53
C THR A 92 9.98 10.54 -10.22
N LEU A 93 10.86 10.01 -11.07
CA LEU A 93 11.48 8.71 -10.84
C LEU A 93 12.20 8.65 -9.47
N ARG A 94 12.85 9.74 -9.07
CA ARG A 94 13.53 9.84 -7.76
C ARG A 94 12.56 9.69 -6.60
N ALA A 95 11.41 10.36 -6.64
CA ALA A 95 10.40 10.25 -5.60
C ALA A 95 9.78 8.85 -5.56
N VAL A 96 9.47 8.25 -6.72
CA VAL A 96 8.91 6.89 -6.81
C VAL A 96 9.87 5.85 -6.26
N VAL A 97 11.15 5.89 -6.64
CA VAL A 97 12.16 4.96 -6.13
C VAL A 97 12.38 5.14 -4.63
N SER A 98 12.43 6.40 -4.15
CA SER A 98 12.59 6.67 -2.72
C SER A 98 11.38 6.22 -1.91
N GLY A 99 10.16 6.47 -2.42
CA GLY A 99 8.90 5.98 -1.86
C GLY A 99 8.86 4.47 -1.80
N PHE A 100 9.28 3.79 -2.87
CA PHE A 100 9.30 2.33 -2.94
C PHE A 100 10.22 1.75 -1.86
N ILE A 101 11.45 2.25 -1.77
CA ILE A 101 12.44 1.78 -0.80
C ILE A 101 11.95 2.03 0.63
N LEU A 102 11.48 3.24 0.93
CA LEU A 102 11.04 3.60 2.28
C LEU A 102 9.77 2.85 2.70
N PHE A 103 8.80 2.71 1.80
CA PHE A 103 7.60 1.92 2.06
C PHE A 103 7.98 0.49 2.42
N ARG A 104 8.77 -0.19 1.57
CA ARG A 104 9.21 -1.56 1.84
C ARG A 104 10.02 -1.68 3.12
N PHE A 105 10.85 -0.68 3.43
CA PHE A 105 11.58 -0.66 4.68
C PHE A 105 10.64 -0.62 5.89
N PHE A 106 9.67 0.31 5.92
CA PHE A 106 8.74 0.44 7.04
C PHE A 106 7.76 -0.72 7.15
N ASP A 107 7.32 -1.27 6.02
CA ASP A 107 6.47 -2.45 5.94
C ASP A 107 7.19 -3.71 6.48
N ILE A 108 8.46 -3.92 6.12
CA ILE A 108 9.22 -5.08 6.62
C ILE A 108 9.59 -4.91 8.11
N VAL A 109 10.00 -3.70 8.51
CA VAL A 109 10.46 -3.46 9.89
C VAL A 109 9.29 -3.39 10.86
N LYS A 110 8.16 -2.81 10.43
CA LYS A 110 6.97 -2.50 11.26
C LYS A 110 7.35 -1.85 12.60
N PRO A 111 7.97 -0.65 12.61
CA PRO A 111 8.30 0.03 13.86
C PRO A 111 7.04 0.26 14.73
N PRO A 112 7.15 0.29 16.08
CA PRO A 112 6.02 0.63 16.93
C PRO A 112 5.42 1.99 16.52
N PRO A 113 4.08 2.14 16.46
CA PRO A 113 3.03 1.22 16.90
C PRO A 113 2.48 0.28 15.82
N ILE A 114 3.08 0.20 14.61
CA ILE A 114 2.56 -0.59 13.46
C ILE A 114 2.28 -2.04 13.86
N ARG A 115 3.24 -2.72 14.51
CA ARG A 115 3.07 -4.10 15.02
C ARG A 115 1.89 -4.30 15.97
N ARG A 116 1.37 -3.25 16.60
CA ARG A 116 0.20 -3.36 17.49
C ARG A 116 -1.10 -3.46 16.69
N LEU A 117 -1.12 -3.01 15.43
CA LEU A 117 -2.30 -3.02 14.57
C LEU A 117 -2.65 -4.40 14.04
N GLU A 118 -1.67 -5.30 13.93
CA GLU A 118 -1.89 -6.72 13.62
C GLU A 118 -2.87 -7.39 14.61
N LYS A 119 -3.02 -6.84 15.83
CA LYS A 119 -3.97 -7.33 16.86
C LYS A 119 -5.43 -7.02 16.55
N VAL A 120 -5.73 -6.08 15.65
CA VAL A 120 -7.11 -5.74 15.25
C VAL A 120 -7.77 -6.93 14.55
N GLY A 121 -6.98 -7.76 13.84
CA GLY A 121 -7.46 -8.95 13.15
C GLY A 121 -8.33 -8.66 11.92
N GLY A 122 -8.62 -9.71 11.16
CA GLY A 122 -9.40 -9.62 9.92
C GLY A 122 -8.74 -8.75 8.83
N GLY A 123 -9.54 -8.30 7.87
CA GLY A 123 -9.07 -7.44 6.78
C GLY A 123 -8.55 -6.08 7.24
N TYR A 124 -8.98 -5.57 8.41
CA TYR A 124 -8.41 -4.35 8.97
C TYR A 124 -6.98 -4.57 9.46
N GLY A 125 -6.71 -5.68 10.14
CA GLY A 125 -5.36 -5.99 10.62
C GLY A 125 -4.32 -6.09 9.51
N VAL A 126 -4.72 -6.63 8.35
CA VAL A 126 -3.86 -6.82 7.16
C VAL A 126 -3.60 -5.53 6.40
N VAL A 127 -4.54 -4.58 6.41
CA VAL A 127 -4.40 -3.35 5.62
C VAL A 127 -3.82 -2.22 6.46
N LEU A 128 -4.08 -2.20 7.77
CA LEU A 128 -3.69 -1.09 8.65
C LEU A 128 -2.18 -1.01 8.90
N ASP A 129 -1.46 -2.13 8.92
CA ASP A 129 -0.02 -2.15 9.06
C ASP A 129 0.68 -1.55 7.83
N ASP A 130 0.29 -1.95 6.62
CA ASP A 130 0.80 -1.41 5.36
C ASP A 130 0.42 0.07 5.18
N VAL A 131 -0.81 0.43 5.54
CA VAL A 131 -1.26 1.83 5.57
C VAL A 131 -0.37 2.67 6.47
N MET A 132 -0.07 2.20 7.68
CA MET A 132 0.78 2.95 8.61
C MET A 132 2.24 2.98 8.17
N ALA A 133 2.76 1.91 7.57
CA ALA A 133 4.07 1.92 6.92
C ALA A 133 4.12 2.98 5.82
N GLY A 134 3.05 3.09 5.04
CA GLY A 134 2.89 4.12 4.02
C GLY A 134 2.83 5.54 4.57
N VAL A 135 2.11 5.76 5.68
CA VAL A 135 2.09 7.05 6.39
C VAL A 135 3.49 7.43 6.87
N TYR A 136 4.25 6.47 7.41
CA TYR A 136 5.61 6.71 7.90
C TYR A 136 6.56 7.10 6.77
N ALA A 137 6.50 6.36 5.66
CA ALA A 137 7.27 6.66 4.46
C ALA A 137 6.92 8.04 3.89
N ASN A 138 5.61 8.37 3.81
CA ASN A 138 5.14 9.66 3.30
C ASN A 138 5.63 10.83 4.15
N LEU A 139 5.42 10.78 5.48
CA LEU A 139 5.85 11.84 6.39
C LEU A 139 7.37 12.06 6.33
N PHE A 140 8.14 10.97 6.24
CA PHE A 140 9.59 11.06 6.08
C PHE A 140 9.98 11.75 4.77
N LEU A 141 9.36 11.39 3.65
CA LEU A 141 9.65 11.99 2.34
C LEU A 141 9.24 13.45 2.26
N GLN A 142 8.07 13.80 2.80
CA GLN A 142 7.61 15.19 2.86
C GLN A 142 8.56 16.06 3.70
N LEU A 143 9.09 15.51 4.81
CA LEU A 143 10.10 16.18 5.62
C LEU A 143 11.41 16.39 4.83
N VAL A 144 11.89 15.38 4.10
CA VAL A 144 13.10 15.52 3.26
C VAL A 144 12.89 16.56 2.15
N LEU A 145 11.72 16.56 1.50
CA LEU A 145 11.38 17.53 0.46
C LEU A 145 11.25 18.95 1.01
N SER A 146 10.70 19.13 2.21
CA SER A 146 10.59 20.46 2.81
C SER A 146 11.97 21.08 3.04
N PHE A 147 12.95 20.31 3.53
CA PHE A 147 14.33 20.81 3.65
C PHE A 147 14.98 21.19 2.31
N GLN A 148 14.68 20.47 1.23
CA GLN A 148 15.18 20.80 -0.11
C GLN A 148 14.53 22.06 -0.70
N LEU A 149 13.30 22.39 -0.30
CA LEU A 149 12.61 23.62 -0.71
C LEU A 149 13.15 24.87 0.00
N PHE A 150 13.76 24.72 1.17
CA PHE A 150 14.37 25.81 1.95
C PHE A 150 15.87 26.00 1.72
N SER A 151 16.50 25.16 0.89
CA SER A 151 17.92 25.22 0.51
C SER A 151 18.10 25.75 -0.91
#